data_AF-M1A780-F1
#
_entry.id   AF-M1A780-F1
#
_cell.length_a   1.000
_cell.length_b   1.000
_cell.length_c   1.000
_cell.angle_alpha   90.00
_cell.angle_beta   90.00
_cell.angle_gamma   90.00
#
_symmetry.space_group_name_H-M   'P 1'
#
loop_
_entity.id
_entity.type
_entity.pdbx_description
1 polymer ?
#
loop_
_entity_poly.entity_id
_entity_poly.type
_entity_poly.pdbx_seq_one_letter_code
_entity_poly.pdbx_strand_id
1 'polypeptide(L)' 'MLEDVKRFAESARRMRQRLCGYSHFKLPFPLKNLRRAADSRRTKIHFLSSGMSKREKNQTYYNNR' A
#
# COMPACT_ATOMS: atom_id res chain seq x y z
N MET A 1 -3.41 -11.67 -32.13
CA MET A 1 -3.24 -12.54 -30.93
C MET A 1 -2.18 -11.98 -29.99
N LEU A 2 -0.97 -11.65 -30.47
CA LEU A 2 0.06 -10.98 -29.67
C LEU A 2 -0.36 -9.56 -29.24
N GLU A 3 -1.11 -8.87 -30.10
CA GLU A 3 -1.62 -7.52 -29.88
C GLU A 3 -2.63 -7.48 -28.73
N ASP A 4 -3.52 -8.46 -28.68
CA ASP A 4 -4.54 -8.59 -27.63
C ASP A 4 -3.89 -8.88 -26.28
N VAL A 5 -2.92 -9.80 -26.24
CA VAL A 5 -2.16 -10.11 -25.03
C VAL A 5 -1.40 -8.88 -24.52
N LYS A 6 -0.76 -8.12 -25.43
CA LYS A 6 -0.10 -6.85 -25.08
C LYS A 6 -1.10 -5.82 -24.54
N ARG A 7 -2.28 -5.71 -25.15
CA ARG A 7 -3.35 -4.82 -24.70
C ARG A 7 -3.86 -5.18 -23.32
N PHE A 8 -4.10 -6.47 -23.05
CA PHE A 8 -4.50 -6.96 -21.73
C PHE A 8 -3.41 -6.71 -20.68
N ALA A 9 -2.14 -7.01 -20.99
CA ALA A 9 -1.02 -6.76 -20.10
C ALA A 9 -0.87 -5.27 -19.74
N GLU A 10 -0.99 -4.38 -20.72
CA GLU A 10 -0.95 -2.93 -20.50
C GLU A 10 -2.15 -2.42 -19.70
N SER A 11 -3.35 -2.92 -19.96
CA SER A 11 -4.55 -2.56 -19.20
C SER A 11 -4.44 -3.00 -17.73
N ALA A 12 -3.97 -4.23 -17.49
CA ALA A 12 -3.70 -4.75 -16.16
C ALA A 12 -2.60 -3.96 -15.46
N ARG A 13 -1.53 -3.58 -16.17
CA ARG A 13 -0.45 -2.73 -15.64
C ARG A 13 -0.97 -1.36 -15.22
N ARG A 14 -1.80 -0.71 -16.04
CA ARG A 14 -2.44 0.58 -15.71
C ARG A 14 -3.38 0.46 -14.53
N MET A 15 -4.21 -0.58 -14.47
CA MET A 15 -5.07 -0.86 -13.31
C MET A 15 -4.26 -1.07 -12.05
N ARG A 16 -3.17 -1.85 -12.12
CA ARG A 16 -2.26 -2.08 -11.00
C ARG A 16 -1.58 -0.78 -10.57
N GLN A 17 -1.18 0.06 -11.50
CA GLN A 17 -0.64 1.40 -11.19
C GLN A 17 -1.69 2.34 -10.60
N ARG A 18 -2.97 2.24 -10.96
CA ARG A 18 -4.02 3.06 -10.35
C ARG A 18 -4.47 2.56 -8.98
N LEU A 19 -4.65 1.25 -8.82
CA LEU A 19 -5.09 0.61 -7.57
C LEU A 19 -3.95 0.48 -6.55
N CYS A 20 -2.75 0.16 -7.05
CA CYS A 20 -1.53 0.08 -6.29
C CYS A 20 -0.61 1.25 -6.67
N GLY A 21 -1.12 2.50 -6.56
CA GLY A 21 -0.54 3.84 -6.85
C GLY A 21 0.92 4.13 -6.51
N TYR A 22 1.66 3.14 -6.04
CA TYR A 22 3.01 3.17 -5.54
C TYR A 22 3.73 1.90 -6.00
N SER A 23 4.30 1.92 -7.22
CA SER A 23 5.26 0.87 -7.63
C SER A 23 6.49 0.83 -6.70
N HIS A 24 6.73 1.94 -5.99
CA HIS A 24 7.56 2.01 -4.80
C HIS A 24 6.64 2.27 -3.63
N PHE A 25 6.42 1.28 -2.77
CA PHE A 25 5.67 1.38 -1.51
C PHE A 25 6.33 2.38 -0.55
N LYS A 26 6.44 3.66 -0.93
CA LYS A 26 6.89 4.76 -0.08
C LYS A 26 5.73 5.03 0.87
N LEU A 27 5.74 4.27 1.96
CA LEU A 27 4.89 4.52 3.12
C LEU A 27 5.01 6.01 3.50
N PRO A 28 3.89 6.74 3.62
CA PRO A 28 3.88 8.06 4.21
C PRO A 28 4.68 8.09 5.52
N PHE A 29 5.33 9.22 5.82
CA PHE A 29 6.19 9.36 6.99
C PHE A 29 5.54 8.89 8.31
N PRO A 30 4.27 9.18 8.61
CA PRO A 30 3.60 8.66 9.80
C PRO A 30 3.55 7.13 9.87
N LEU A 31 3.31 6.47 8.74
CA LEU A 31 3.23 5.00 8.66
C LEU A 31 4.61 4.34 8.77
N LYS A 32 5.69 5.03 8.38
CA LYS A 32 7.06 4.55 8.60
C LYS A 32 7.40 4.49 10.08
N ASN A 33 7.03 5.52 10.85
CA ASN A 33 7.27 5.55 12.29
C ASN A 33 6.44 4.46 13.00
N LEU A 34 5.18 4.30 12.62
CA LEU A 34 4.33 3.22 13.12
C LEU A 34 4.92 1.83 12.85
N ARG A 35 5.45 1.59 11.65
CA ARG A 35 6.12 0.33 11.33
C ARG A 35 7.36 0.10 12.18
N ARG A 36 8.22 1.11 12.34
CA ARG A 36 9.42 1.00 13.19
C ARG A 36 9.06 0.70 14.65
N ALA A 37 8.02 1.36 15.18
CA ALA A 37 7.55 1.14 16.54
C ALA A 37 6.90 -0.25 16.73
N ALA A 38 6.24 -0.78 15.71
CA ALA A 38 5.71 -2.14 15.73
C ALA A 38 6.86 -3.17 15.68
N ASP A 39 7.84 -2.97 14.81
CA ASP A 39 9.02 -3.83 14.66
C ASP A 39 9.82 -3.89 15.98
N SER A 40 10.03 -2.76 16.67
CA SER A 40 10.73 -2.73 17.98
C SER A 40 9.99 -3.52 19.08
N ARG A 41 8.65 -3.61 18.97
CA ARG A 41 7.78 -4.38 19.86
C ARG A 41 7.50 -5.80 19.36
N ARG A 42 8.25 -6.27 18.36
CA ARG A 42 8.07 -7.59 17.71
C ARG A 42 6.65 -7.82 17.18
N THR A 43 5.93 -6.75 16.87
CA THR A 43 4.57 -6.78 16.33
C THR A 43 4.62 -6.64 14.82
N LYS A 44 4.07 -7.61 14.10
CA LYS A 44 4.01 -7.55 12.63
C LYS A 44 2.76 -6.79 12.20
N ILE A 45 2.93 -5.72 11.42
CA ILE A 45 1.83 -4.96 10.84
C ILE A 45 1.87 -4.99 9.31
N HIS A 46 0.69 -5.10 8.70
CA HIS A 46 0.52 -5.09 7.24
C HIS A 46 -0.37 -3.91 6.84
N PHE A 47 0.05 -3.17 5.81
CA PHE A 47 -0.71 -2.05 5.28
C PHE A 47 -1.57 -2.51 4.10
N LEU A 48 -2.88 -2.29 4.21
CA LEU A 48 -3.81 -2.53 3.11
C LEU A 48 -3.60 -1.50 1.99
N SER A 49 -4.09 -1.78 0.79
CA SER A 49 -4.10 -0.83 -0.34
C SER A 49 -5.07 0.34 -0.10
N SER A 50 -4.89 1.43 -0.85
CA SER A 50 -5.86 2.52 -0.93
C SER A 50 -7.21 2.01 -1.49
N GLY A 51 -8.32 2.59 -1.05
CA GLY A 51 -9.67 2.16 -1.46
C GLY A 51 -10.27 1.02 -0.63
N MET A 52 -9.53 0.48 0.35
CA MET A 52 -10.06 -0.52 1.27
C MET A 52 -10.74 0.19 2.45
N SER A 53 -12.03 -0.05 2.67
CA SER A 53 -12.79 0.55 3.79
C SER A 53 -12.11 0.33 5.16
N LYS A 54 -11.51 -0.85 5.36
CA LYS A 54 -10.72 -1.16 6.56
C LYS A 54 -9.50 -0.25 6.72
N ARG A 55 -8.85 0.18 5.64
CA ARG A 55 -7.74 1.15 5.68
C ARG A 55 -8.24 2.56 5.95
N GLU A 56 -9.32 2.95 5.28
CA GLU A 56 -9.87 4.32 5.35
C GLU A 56 -10.46 4.65 6.72
N LYS A 57 -11.06 3.66 7.39
CA LYS A 57 -11.58 3.79 8.75
C LYS A 57 -10.51 3.58 9.83
N ASN A 58 -9.29 3.22 9.46
CA ASN A 58 -8.22 2.95 10.41
C ASN A 58 -7.64 4.26 10.96
N GLN A 59 -7.85 4.50 12.24
CA GLN A 59 -7.34 5.67 12.97
C GLN A 59 -6.06 5.37 13.78
N THR A 60 -5.45 4.19 13.59
CA THR A 60 -4.20 3.83 14.28
C THR A 60 -3.05 4.69 13.78
N TYR A 61 -2.41 5.38 14.71
CA TYR A 61 -1.19 6.15 14.47
C TYR A 61 -0.18 5.90 15.59
N TYR A 62 1.09 6.15 15.32
CA TYR A 62 2.13 6.12 16.34
C TYR A 62 2.33 7.52 16.91
N ASN A 63 2.12 7.66 18.21
CA ASN A 63 2.41 8.88 18.95
C ASN A 63 3.81 8.79 19.56
N ASN A 64 4.63 9.81 19.32
CA ASN A 64 6.00 9.93 19.83
C ASN A 64 6.11 10.90 21.03
N ARG A 65 4.96 11.35 21.56
CA ARG A 65 4.87 12.02 22.87
C ARG A 65 4.95 10.99 23.98
#